data_AF-A0A815WRZ5-F1
#
_entry.id   AF-A0A815WRZ5-F1
#
_cell.length_a   1.000
_cell.length_b   1.000
_cell.length_c   1.000
_cell.angle_alpha   90.00
_cell.angle_beta   90.00
_cell.angle_gamma   90.00
#
_symmetry.space_group_name_H-M   'P 1'
#
loop_
_entity.id
_entity.type
_entity.pdbx_description
1 polymer ?
#
loop_
_entity_poly.entity_id
_entity_poly.type
_entity_poly.pdbx_seq_one_letter_code
_entity_poly.pdbx_strand_id
1 'polypeptide(L)'
;MYNLGCFLGALFISTYIAEKFGRRAIIFTSTVLFIIGTSMVIFPPGGSKPFMIFILIGRIVEGTGVGCSSFSCPLYASEIAPTNLRGMLSGFMTMAIVTGLFSANVFNFFLQHHRWGWRLSNGIILVVPLVLLVGIFFCPETPRWLFKKKGRLQAEKSLKRIRRISNVTAELDAIADAIREEGNELSIKELLTTKKMLKRLVVGMGIHIFLQTSGISPIFAFGGMIFESVLGSGIISLLILSGANMFSTIPALFLFDKIGRRNLLIFCGLGMVLGHFMAATVFRTGCTVVKTIVDKIVVHEDVNCGSYAGVLMLIATVIYIICFALSWGAICWIYAAEIFPLNVRARAMSFTTASHWFMCIIMAYMLELIEPIGVHGVFYLFGSLCLLAVVFVYLLCPETKGVLLEDIEEVFDDFKMKDRRIVVARKTKDYGLKIEFSYIHTVK
;
A
#
# COMPACT_ATOMS: atom_id res chain seq x y z
N MET A 1 0.63 -9.62 -16.21
CA MET A 1 1.88 -10.33 -15.90
C MET A 1 2.65 -9.74 -14.72
N TYR A 2 2.96 -8.44 -14.71
CA TYR A 2 3.62 -7.81 -13.56
C TYR A 2 2.89 -8.03 -12.22
N ASN A 3 1.58 -7.70 -12.15
CA ASN A 3 0.77 -7.92 -10.94
C ASN A 3 0.69 -9.40 -10.52
N LEU A 4 0.76 -10.34 -11.47
CA LEU A 4 0.81 -11.77 -11.18
C LEU A 4 2.14 -12.14 -10.50
N GLY A 5 3.27 -11.62 -10.99
CA GLY A 5 4.55 -11.74 -10.30
C GLY A 5 4.46 -11.20 -8.87
N CYS A 6 3.89 -10.02 -8.67
CA CYS A 6 3.73 -9.44 -7.33
C CYS A 6 2.90 -10.33 -6.39
N PHE A 7 1.78 -10.87 -6.89
CA PHE A 7 0.94 -11.80 -6.14
C PHE A 7 1.72 -13.05 -5.71
N LEU A 8 2.43 -13.69 -6.64
CA LEU A 8 3.20 -14.90 -6.38
C LEU A 8 4.37 -14.64 -5.41
N GLY A 9 5.09 -13.52 -5.58
CA GLY A 9 6.18 -13.12 -4.69
C GLY A 9 5.71 -12.85 -3.27
N ALA A 10 4.59 -12.12 -3.13
CA ALA A 10 3.98 -11.82 -1.84
C ALA A 10 3.50 -13.09 -1.12
N LEU A 11 2.86 -14.02 -1.83
CA LEU A 11 2.23 -15.20 -1.23
C LEU A 11 3.21 -16.33 -0.91
N PHE A 12 4.12 -16.66 -1.84
CA PHE A 12 4.91 -17.90 -1.75
C PHE A 12 6.36 -17.69 -1.29
N ILE A 13 6.99 -16.59 -1.70
CA ILE A 13 8.43 -16.37 -1.49
C ILE A 13 8.70 -15.58 -0.20
N SER A 14 7.90 -14.54 0.01
CA SER A 14 8.07 -13.54 1.07
C SER A 14 8.23 -14.13 2.47
N THR A 15 7.25 -14.93 2.90
CA THR A 15 7.23 -15.50 4.26
C THR A 15 8.40 -16.44 4.49
N TYR A 16 8.68 -17.33 3.54
CA TYR A 16 9.75 -18.33 3.66
C TYR A 16 11.11 -17.67 3.89
N ILE A 17 11.46 -16.68 3.06
CA ILE A 17 12.75 -16.01 3.18
C ILE A 17 12.81 -15.15 4.46
N ALA A 18 11.75 -14.42 4.77
CA ALA A 18 11.74 -13.52 5.92
C ALA A 18 11.80 -14.24 7.27
N GLU A 19 11.17 -15.42 7.40
CA GLU A 19 11.24 -16.23 8.62
C GLU A 19 12.58 -16.98 8.72
N LYS A 20 13.06 -17.57 7.62
CA LYS A 20 14.28 -18.39 7.62
C LYS A 20 15.57 -17.59 7.65
N PHE A 21 15.65 -16.52 6.85
CA PHE A 21 16.89 -15.76 6.63
C PHE A 21 16.86 -14.33 7.19
N GLY A 22 15.69 -13.85 7.63
CA GLY A 22 15.53 -12.53 8.23
C GLY A 22 14.96 -11.49 7.27
N ARG A 23 14.61 -10.32 7.81
CA ARG A 23 13.94 -9.25 7.06
C ARG A 23 14.90 -8.58 6.08
N ARG A 24 16.19 -8.54 6.42
CA ARG A 24 17.21 -7.97 5.55
C ARG A 24 17.46 -8.82 4.31
N ALA A 25 17.38 -10.14 4.45
CA ALA A 25 17.56 -11.08 3.33
C ALA A 25 16.44 -10.95 2.29
N ILE A 26 15.19 -10.83 2.72
CA ILE A 26 14.06 -10.67 1.77
C ILE A 26 14.13 -9.33 1.02
N ILE A 27 14.56 -8.24 1.67
CA ILE A 27 14.78 -6.94 1.00
C ILE A 27 15.91 -7.05 -0.05
N PHE A 28 16.98 -7.77 0.27
CA PHE A 28 18.06 -8.04 -0.68
C PHE A 28 17.56 -8.86 -1.89
N THR A 29 16.89 -9.99 -1.63
CA THR A 29 16.36 -10.85 -2.69
C THR A 29 15.32 -10.13 -3.56
N SER A 30 14.44 -9.33 -2.98
CA SER A 30 13.47 -8.52 -3.74
C SER A 30 14.16 -7.54 -4.68
N THR A 31 15.25 -6.91 -4.20
CA THR A 31 16.02 -5.95 -4.97
C THR A 31 16.74 -6.61 -6.15
N VAL A 32 17.35 -7.78 -5.92
CA VAL A 32 17.99 -8.56 -6.98
C VAL A 32 16.99 -8.99 -8.05
N LEU A 33 15.83 -9.53 -7.64
CA LEU A 33 14.77 -9.92 -8.58
C LEU A 33 14.25 -8.73 -9.39
N PHE A 34 14.06 -7.58 -8.77
CA PHE A 34 13.65 -6.35 -9.47
C PHE A 34 14.68 -5.90 -10.52
N ILE A 35 15.97 -5.91 -10.17
CA ILE A 35 17.06 -5.54 -11.09
C ILE A 35 17.11 -6.52 -12.28
N ILE A 36 17.04 -7.83 -12.02
CA ILE A 36 17.05 -8.85 -13.08
C ILE A 36 15.85 -8.67 -13.99
N GLY A 37 14.64 -8.60 -13.44
CA GLY A 37 13.41 -8.46 -14.23
C GLY A 37 13.38 -7.19 -15.07
N THR A 38 13.77 -6.05 -14.50
CA THR A 38 13.85 -4.78 -15.24
C THR A 38 14.92 -4.83 -16.34
N SER A 39 16.08 -5.46 -16.08
CA SER A 39 17.12 -5.65 -17.10
C SER A 39 16.63 -6.52 -18.26
N MET A 40 15.83 -7.56 -17.98
CA MET A 40 15.21 -8.38 -19.02
C MET A 40 14.22 -7.58 -19.87
N VAL A 41 13.50 -6.63 -19.27
CA VAL A 41 12.57 -5.73 -19.99
C VAL A 41 13.33 -4.75 -20.89
N ILE A 42 14.48 -4.22 -20.45
CA ILE A 42 15.29 -3.24 -21.20
C ILE A 42 16.04 -3.89 -22.37
N PHE A 43 16.58 -5.10 -22.14
CA PHE A 43 17.44 -5.84 -23.08
C PHE A 43 16.83 -7.17 -23.57
N PRO A 44 15.66 -7.15 -24.23
CA PRO A 44 15.09 -8.37 -24.80
C PRO A 44 15.90 -8.86 -26.02
N PRO A 45 16.01 -10.18 -26.23
CA PRO A 45 16.68 -10.75 -27.41
C PRO A 45 15.93 -10.38 -28.70
N GLY A 46 16.66 -10.23 -29.81
CA GLY A 46 16.08 -9.87 -31.11
C GLY A 46 15.18 -10.97 -31.71
N GLY A 47 14.10 -10.55 -32.40
CA GLY A 47 13.12 -11.42 -33.08
C GLY A 47 11.69 -11.25 -32.53
N SER A 48 10.67 -11.12 -33.39
CA SER A 48 9.34 -10.61 -33.01
C SER A 48 8.59 -11.40 -31.93
N LYS A 49 8.56 -12.74 -32.00
CA LYS A 49 7.88 -13.59 -31.00
C LYS A 49 8.72 -13.87 -29.73
N PRO A 50 10.01 -14.25 -29.82
CA PRO A 50 10.87 -14.43 -28.65
C PRO A 50 11.00 -13.16 -27.79
N PHE A 51 10.99 -11.99 -28.44
CA PHE A 51 11.05 -10.68 -27.80
C PHE A 51 9.90 -10.45 -26.81
N MET A 52 8.65 -10.71 -27.22
CA MET A 52 7.48 -10.49 -26.35
C MET A 52 7.46 -11.44 -25.15
N ILE A 53 7.73 -12.73 -25.37
CA ILE A 53 7.73 -13.72 -24.27
C ILE A 53 8.80 -13.36 -23.23
N PHE A 54 9.99 -12.96 -23.68
CA PHE A 54 11.07 -12.57 -22.77
C PHE A 54 10.71 -11.36 -21.91
N ILE A 55 10.07 -10.34 -22.48
CA ILE A 55 9.56 -9.18 -21.72
C ILE A 55 8.50 -9.63 -20.71
N LEU A 56 7.56 -10.51 -21.09
CA LEU A 56 6.52 -10.98 -20.17
C LEU A 56 7.11 -11.76 -18.99
N ILE A 57 8.12 -12.60 -19.23
CA ILE A 57 8.87 -13.28 -18.15
C ILE A 57 9.58 -12.24 -17.29
N GLY A 58 10.27 -11.28 -17.90
CA GLY A 58 10.92 -10.16 -17.20
C GLY A 58 9.95 -9.43 -16.27
N ARG A 59 8.72 -9.15 -16.72
CA ARG A 59 7.66 -8.55 -15.91
C ARG A 59 7.23 -9.41 -14.73
N ILE A 60 7.18 -10.74 -14.88
CA ILE A 60 6.87 -11.65 -13.77
C ILE A 60 8.01 -11.64 -12.75
N VAL A 61 9.26 -11.69 -13.19
CA VAL A 61 10.44 -11.64 -12.30
C VAL A 61 10.51 -10.30 -11.57
N GLU A 62 10.34 -9.20 -12.30
CA GLU A 62 10.29 -7.83 -11.77
C GLU A 62 9.18 -7.70 -10.72
N GLY A 63 7.96 -8.14 -11.07
CA GLY A 63 6.81 -8.12 -10.18
C GLY A 63 7.02 -8.98 -8.94
N THR A 64 7.66 -10.16 -9.06
CA THR A 64 7.98 -11.02 -7.93
C THR A 64 8.87 -10.30 -6.91
N GLY A 65 9.85 -9.53 -7.39
CA GLY A 65 10.64 -8.63 -6.56
C GLY A 65 9.77 -7.60 -5.83
N VAL A 66 8.86 -6.93 -6.53
CA VAL A 66 7.97 -5.93 -5.93
C VAL A 66 6.97 -6.52 -4.93
N GLY A 67 6.44 -7.71 -5.18
CA GLY A 67 5.60 -8.43 -4.22
C GLY A 67 6.34 -8.70 -2.90
N CYS A 68 7.61 -9.12 -3.02
CA CYS A 68 8.49 -9.35 -1.87
C CYS A 68 8.86 -8.07 -1.11
N SER A 69 9.13 -6.96 -1.81
CA SER A 69 9.43 -5.68 -1.15
C SER A 69 8.20 -5.08 -0.47
N SER A 70 7.02 -5.17 -1.11
CA SER A 70 5.75 -4.69 -0.56
C SER A 70 5.37 -5.36 0.76
N PHE A 71 5.76 -6.63 0.92
CA PHE A 71 5.62 -7.36 2.18
C PHE A 71 6.71 -6.97 3.20
N SER A 72 7.98 -6.92 2.76
CA SER A 72 9.11 -6.83 3.68
C SER A 72 9.38 -5.44 4.22
N CYS A 73 9.15 -4.38 3.43
CA CYS A 73 9.32 -3.01 3.87
C CYS A 73 8.45 -2.64 5.09
N PRO A 74 7.12 -2.87 5.11
CA PRO A 74 6.29 -2.52 6.26
C PRO A 74 6.58 -3.43 7.47
N LEU A 75 6.93 -4.70 7.23
CA LEU A 75 7.34 -5.62 8.30
C LEU A 75 8.65 -5.15 8.95
N TYR A 76 9.66 -4.81 8.16
CA TYR A 76 10.94 -4.29 8.66
C TYR A 76 10.75 -2.96 9.39
N ALA A 77 9.99 -2.02 8.81
CA ALA A 77 9.72 -0.71 9.40
C ALA A 77 9.01 -0.82 10.75
N SER A 78 7.97 -1.67 10.86
CA SER A 78 7.23 -1.85 12.12
C SER A 78 8.07 -2.49 13.23
N GLU A 79 9.02 -3.37 12.88
CA GLU A 79 9.88 -4.05 13.84
C GLU A 79 11.09 -3.21 14.29
N ILE A 80 11.48 -2.17 13.56
CA ILE A 80 12.55 -1.24 13.97
C ILE A 80 12.02 0.06 14.58
N ALA A 81 10.82 0.48 14.22
CA ALA A 81 10.28 1.77 14.64
C ALA A 81 10.06 1.80 16.17
N PRO A 82 10.35 2.93 16.85
CA PRO A 82 9.87 3.13 18.19
C PRO A 82 8.36 3.37 18.16
N THR A 83 7.68 3.01 19.25
CA THR A 83 6.22 2.98 19.34
C THR A 83 5.56 4.33 19.05
N ASN A 84 6.20 5.42 19.45
CA ASN A 84 5.72 6.80 19.29
C ASN A 84 5.91 7.39 17.89
N LEU A 85 6.74 6.78 17.03
CA LEU A 85 6.99 7.25 15.66
C LEU A 85 6.66 6.18 14.61
N ARG A 86 5.97 5.10 15.01
CA ARG A 86 5.68 3.97 14.14
C ARG A 86 4.86 4.37 12.93
N GLY A 87 3.81 5.20 13.13
CA GLY A 87 2.97 5.68 12.03
C GLY A 87 3.77 6.46 11.00
N MET A 88 4.53 7.46 11.46
CA MET A 88 5.40 8.26 10.59
C MET A 88 6.46 7.41 9.86
N LEU A 89 7.21 6.56 10.57
CA LEU A 89 8.29 5.73 9.98
C LEU A 89 7.76 4.69 9.00
N SER A 90 6.62 4.07 9.28
CA SER A 90 5.97 3.18 8.34
C SER A 90 5.39 3.97 7.15
N GLY A 91 4.93 5.22 7.36
CA GLY A 91 4.48 6.11 6.29
C GLY A 91 5.57 6.52 5.30
N PHE A 92 6.85 6.56 5.70
CA PHE A 92 7.97 6.82 4.78
C PHE A 92 8.07 5.79 3.65
N MET A 93 7.57 4.56 3.85
CA MET A 93 7.46 3.58 2.77
C MET A 93 6.54 4.10 1.65
N THR A 94 5.35 4.58 2.00
CA THR A 94 4.43 5.16 1.03
C THR A 94 5.02 6.41 0.40
N MET A 95 5.73 7.24 1.18
CA MET A 95 6.43 8.41 0.64
C MET A 95 7.43 8.02 -0.45
N ALA A 96 8.18 6.93 -0.28
CA ALA A 96 9.10 6.43 -1.30
C ALA A 96 8.36 5.96 -2.57
N ILE A 97 7.20 5.30 -2.43
CA ILE A 97 6.36 4.86 -3.55
C ILE A 97 5.87 6.07 -4.36
N VAL A 98 5.28 7.07 -3.70
CA VAL A 98 4.71 8.25 -4.39
C VAL A 98 5.80 9.15 -4.99
N THR A 99 6.97 9.23 -4.34
CA THR A 99 8.14 9.93 -4.90
C THR A 99 8.62 9.23 -6.16
N GLY A 100 8.72 7.90 -6.16
CA GLY A 100 9.06 7.11 -7.34
C GLY A 100 8.06 7.30 -8.48
N LEU A 101 6.76 7.28 -8.17
CA LEU A 101 5.69 7.51 -9.15
C LEU A 101 5.76 8.92 -9.76
N PHE A 102 5.94 9.96 -8.95
CA PHE A 102 6.09 11.32 -9.45
C PHE A 102 7.36 11.47 -10.32
N SER A 103 8.49 10.93 -9.85
CA SER A 103 9.76 11.00 -10.56
C SER A 103 9.68 10.28 -11.92
N ALA A 104 9.02 9.11 -11.97
CA ALA A 104 8.78 8.40 -13.22
C ALA A 104 7.94 9.22 -14.21
N ASN A 105 6.89 9.92 -13.75
CA ASN A 105 6.09 10.79 -14.61
C ASN A 105 6.88 12.03 -15.09
N VAL A 106 7.76 12.59 -14.26
CA VAL A 106 8.69 13.66 -14.67
C VAL A 106 9.62 13.17 -15.78
N PHE A 107 10.26 12.01 -15.61
CA PHE A 107 11.13 11.45 -16.66
C PHE A 107 10.35 11.11 -17.94
N ASN A 108 9.15 10.53 -17.81
CA ASN A 108 8.30 10.21 -18.95
C ASN A 108 7.90 11.47 -19.73
N PHE A 109 7.65 12.60 -19.06
CA PHE A 109 7.37 13.87 -19.73
C PHE A 109 8.50 14.32 -20.66
N PHE A 110 9.77 14.19 -20.23
CA PHE A 110 10.92 14.54 -21.07
C PHE A 110 11.25 13.47 -22.13
N LEU A 111 10.93 12.21 -21.85
CA LEU A 111 11.32 11.07 -22.70
C LEU A 111 10.23 10.65 -23.71
N GLN A 112 9.02 11.19 -23.64
CA GLN A 112 7.86 10.75 -24.44
C GLN A 112 8.10 10.75 -25.96
N HIS A 113 8.88 11.69 -26.50
CA HIS A 113 9.19 11.79 -27.93
C HIS A 113 10.55 11.19 -28.31
N HIS A 114 11.28 10.64 -27.33
CA HIS A 114 12.60 10.09 -27.57
C HIS A 114 12.49 8.67 -28.15
N ARG A 115 13.25 8.36 -29.21
CA ARG A 115 13.24 7.03 -29.88
C ARG A 115 13.49 5.87 -28.91
N TRP A 116 14.30 6.10 -27.87
CA TRP A 116 14.62 5.12 -26.82
C TRP A 116 13.89 5.39 -25.50
N GLY A 117 12.85 6.23 -25.50
CA GLY A 117 12.22 6.77 -24.30
C GLY A 117 11.79 5.71 -23.29
N TRP A 118 11.12 4.64 -23.74
CA TRP A 118 10.69 3.57 -22.83
C TRP A 118 11.88 2.79 -22.22
N ARG A 119 12.98 2.59 -22.95
CA ARG A 119 14.20 1.95 -22.41
C ARG A 119 14.89 2.84 -21.41
N LEU A 120 15.05 4.12 -21.73
CA LEU A 120 15.66 5.11 -20.85
C LEU A 120 14.85 5.30 -19.56
N SER A 121 13.53 5.36 -19.65
CA SER A 121 12.65 5.47 -18.48
C SER A 121 12.82 4.28 -17.52
N ASN A 122 12.80 3.04 -18.04
CA ASN A 122 13.06 1.85 -17.21
C ASN A 122 14.52 1.80 -16.70
N GLY A 123 15.49 2.25 -17.50
CA GLY A 123 16.90 2.27 -17.13
C GLY A 123 17.23 3.27 -16.02
N ILE A 124 16.61 4.45 -16.02
CA ILE A 124 16.80 5.45 -14.95
C ILE A 124 16.28 4.90 -13.61
N ILE A 125 15.15 4.17 -13.63
CA ILE A 125 14.56 3.58 -12.42
C ILE A 125 15.50 2.55 -11.77
N LEU A 126 16.38 1.88 -12.52
CA LEU A 126 17.35 0.91 -11.98
C LEU A 126 18.40 1.51 -11.04
N VAL A 127 18.61 2.84 -11.06
CA VAL A 127 19.59 3.49 -10.17
C VAL A 127 19.22 3.29 -8.70
N VAL A 128 17.94 3.45 -8.35
CA VAL A 128 17.45 3.33 -6.96
C VAL A 128 17.64 1.93 -6.36
N PRO A 129 17.22 0.82 -6.99
CA PRO A 129 17.45 -0.51 -6.45
C PRO A 129 18.94 -0.87 -6.41
N LEU A 130 19.80 -0.35 -7.30
CA LEU A 130 21.25 -0.54 -7.19
C LEU A 130 21.82 0.10 -5.91
N VAL A 131 21.36 1.31 -5.58
CA VAL A 131 21.71 1.96 -4.30
C VAL A 131 21.20 1.12 -3.12
N LEU A 132 19.96 0.61 -3.18
CA LEU A 132 19.41 -0.25 -2.13
C LEU A 132 20.20 -1.56 -1.97
N LEU A 133 20.66 -2.16 -3.07
CA LEU A 133 21.42 -3.41 -3.08
C LEU A 133 22.72 -3.29 -2.28
N VAL A 134 23.37 -2.13 -2.34
CA VAL A 134 24.57 -1.81 -1.55
C VAL A 134 24.18 -1.34 -0.14
N GLY A 135 23.17 -0.46 -0.04
CA GLY A 135 22.72 0.15 1.21
C GLY A 135 22.26 -0.85 2.26
N ILE A 136 21.63 -1.95 1.83
CA ILE A 136 21.06 -2.96 2.73
C ILE A 136 22.11 -3.65 3.62
N PHE A 137 23.38 -3.72 3.20
CA PHE A 137 24.46 -4.27 4.01
C PHE A 137 24.80 -3.40 5.23
N PHE A 138 24.50 -2.11 5.16
CA PHE A 138 24.70 -1.17 6.27
C PHE A 138 23.53 -1.18 7.25
N CYS A 139 22.37 -1.72 6.88
CA CYS A 139 21.21 -1.83 7.75
C CYS A 139 21.35 -3.00 8.75
N PRO A 140 21.02 -2.80 10.05
CA PRO A 140 20.95 -3.89 11.02
C PRO A 140 19.73 -4.79 10.75
N GLU A 141 19.79 -6.03 11.22
CA GLU A 141 18.61 -6.91 11.23
C GLU A 141 17.70 -6.56 12.41
N THR A 142 16.40 -6.84 12.29
CA THR A 142 15.38 -6.49 13.28
C THR A 142 15.66 -7.15 14.66
N PRO A 143 15.56 -6.41 15.77
CA PRO A 143 15.78 -6.96 17.11
C PRO A 143 14.83 -8.12 17.44
N ARG A 144 13.57 -8.05 16.99
CA ARG A 144 12.55 -9.08 17.23
C ARG A 144 12.93 -10.40 16.56
N TRP A 145 13.32 -10.39 15.29
CA TRP A 145 13.79 -11.60 14.60
C TRP A 145 15.09 -12.14 15.20
N LEU A 146 16.05 -11.25 15.53
CA LEU A 146 17.32 -11.65 16.14
C LEU A 146 17.12 -12.32 17.50
N PHE A 147 16.20 -11.82 18.32
CA PHE A 147 15.89 -12.43 19.61
C PHE A 147 15.42 -13.86 19.42
N LYS A 148 14.47 -14.05 18.49
CA LYS A 148 13.87 -15.35 18.20
C LYS A 148 14.85 -16.38 17.61
N LYS A 149 15.75 -15.96 16.70
CA LYS A 149 16.65 -16.88 15.98
C LYS A 149 18.05 -16.99 16.58
N LYS A 150 18.54 -15.95 17.25
CA LYS A 150 19.93 -15.83 17.67
C LYS A 150 20.09 -15.43 19.15
N GLY A 151 18.99 -15.28 19.88
CA GLY A 151 18.97 -15.01 21.31
C GLY A 151 19.17 -13.55 21.70
N ARG A 152 19.05 -13.29 23.00
CA ARG A 152 18.99 -11.95 23.61
C ARG A 152 20.21 -11.08 23.29
N LEU A 153 21.42 -11.62 23.33
CA LEU A 153 22.65 -10.85 23.14
C LEU A 153 22.74 -10.20 21.75
N GLN A 154 22.29 -10.88 20.69
CA GLN A 154 22.32 -10.33 19.34
C GLN A 154 21.21 -9.30 19.12
N ALA A 155 20.03 -9.55 19.69
CA ALA A 155 18.94 -8.59 19.69
C ALA A 155 19.34 -7.28 20.38
N GLU A 156 20.00 -7.36 21.53
CA GLU A 156 20.48 -6.20 22.28
C GLU A 156 21.46 -5.35 21.47
N LYS A 157 22.45 -6.00 20.81
CA LYS A 157 23.42 -5.29 19.94
C LYS A 157 22.73 -4.53 18.81
N SER A 158 21.74 -5.16 18.15
CA SER A 158 20.98 -4.50 17.09
C SER A 158 20.13 -3.36 17.63
N LEU A 159 19.45 -3.57 18.76
CA LEU A 159 18.59 -2.57 19.38
C LEU A 159 19.39 -1.35 19.84
N LYS A 160 20.55 -1.54 20.48
CA LYS A 160 21.50 -0.47 20.81
C LYS A 160 21.92 0.34 19.58
N ARG A 161 22.20 -0.34 18.47
CA ARG A 161 22.58 0.31 17.20
C ARG A 161 21.44 1.15 16.61
N ILE A 162 20.21 0.64 16.64
CA ILE A 162 19.02 1.32 16.10
C ILE A 162 18.63 2.52 16.98
N ARG A 163 18.60 2.32 18.31
CA ARG A 163 18.16 3.33 19.27
C ARG A 163 19.23 4.37 19.59
N ARG A 164 20.51 4.06 19.33
CA ARG A 164 21.67 4.89 19.68
C ARG A 164 21.74 5.22 21.18
N ILE A 165 21.32 4.29 22.02
CA ILE A 165 21.38 4.39 23.49
C ILE A 165 21.96 3.10 24.08
N SER A 166 22.57 3.21 25.26
CA SER A 166 23.19 2.08 25.97
C SER A 166 22.19 1.25 26.78
N ASN A 167 21.20 1.90 27.40
CA ASN A 167 20.17 1.21 28.18
C ASN A 167 18.94 0.92 27.31
N VAL A 168 18.84 -0.31 26.83
CA VAL A 168 17.68 -0.82 26.06
C VAL A 168 16.96 -1.95 26.79
N THR A 169 17.29 -2.17 28.07
CA THR A 169 16.86 -3.35 28.83
C THR A 169 15.35 -3.45 28.91
N ALA A 170 14.66 -2.34 29.20
CA ALA A 170 13.20 -2.31 29.29
C ALA A 170 12.50 -2.69 27.97
N GLU A 171 12.97 -2.18 26.82
CA GLU A 171 12.40 -2.55 25.51
C GLU A 171 12.75 -4.01 25.15
N LEU A 172 13.94 -4.46 25.52
CA LEU A 172 14.38 -5.84 25.29
C LEU A 172 13.61 -6.85 26.14
N ASP A 173 13.26 -6.49 27.36
CA ASP A 173 12.43 -7.30 28.26
C ASP A 173 10.99 -7.37 27.74
N ALA A 174 10.40 -6.24 27.32
CA ALA A 174 9.09 -6.25 26.68
C ALA A 174 9.03 -7.15 25.43
N ILE A 175 10.08 -7.12 24.60
CA ILE A 175 10.20 -8.03 23.44
C ILE A 175 10.30 -9.50 23.91
N ALA A 176 11.05 -9.77 24.97
CA ALA A 176 11.23 -11.12 25.50
C ALA A 176 9.93 -11.69 26.08
N ASP A 177 9.18 -10.87 26.81
CA ASP A 177 7.91 -11.26 27.43
C ASP A 177 6.85 -11.50 26.35
N ALA A 178 6.73 -10.63 25.35
CA ALA A 178 5.82 -10.84 24.22
C ALA A 178 6.12 -12.15 23.46
N ILE A 179 7.40 -12.45 23.21
CA ILE A 179 7.79 -13.70 22.53
C ILE A 179 7.46 -14.93 23.40
N ARG A 180 7.52 -14.82 24.74
CA ARG A 180 7.16 -15.91 25.66
C ARG A 180 5.65 -16.11 25.75
N GLU A 181 4.88 -15.03 25.83
CA GLU A 181 3.41 -15.06 25.91
C GLU A 181 2.77 -15.57 24.62
N GLU A 182 3.24 -15.10 23.47
CA GLU A 182 2.71 -15.52 22.18
C GLU A 182 3.07 -16.97 21.80
N GLY A 183 4.03 -17.57 22.49
CA GLY A 183 4.41 -18.97 22.35
C GLY A 183 4.95 -19.35 20.97
N ASN A 184 4.55 -20.54 20.49
CA ASN A 184 5.04 -21.09 19.23
C ASN A 184 4.44 -20.37 18.01
N GLU A 185 5.16 -20.45 16.89
CA GLU A 185 4.67 -19.90 15.61
C GLU A 185 3.39 -20.57 15.17
N LEU A 186 2.32 -19.78 15.03
CA LEU A 186 1.05 -20.26 14.51
C LEU A 186 1.16 -20.59 13.03
N SER A 187 0.93 -21.85 12.68
CA SER A 187 0.90 -22.34 11.31
C SER A 187 -0.12 -21.58 10.46
N ILE A 188 0.05 -21.63 9.13
CA ILE A 188 -0.95 -21.08 8.19
C ILE A 188 -2.33 -21.71 8.43
N LYS A 189 -2.37 -22.99 8.81
CA LYS A 189 -3.62 -23.68 9.15
C LYS A 189 -4.29 -23.01 10.36
N GLU A 190 -3.55 -22.76 11.43
CA GLU A 190 -4.08 -22.12 12.64
C GLU A 190 -4.50 -20.67 12.40
N LEU A 191 -3.78 -19.93 11.55
CA LEU A 191 -4.18 -18.59 11.11
C LEU A 191 -5.57 -18.60 10.45
N LEU A 192 -5.85 -19.62 9.62
CA LEU A 192 -7.10 -19.74 8.87
C LEU A 192 -8.24 -20.40 9.68
N THR A 193 -7.93 -21.23 10.68
CA THR A 193 -8.95 -21.93 11.47
C THR A 193 -9.31 -21.22 12.77
N THR A 194 -8.39 -20.45 13.35
CA THR A 194 -8.62 -19.76 14.62
C THR A 194 -9.51 -18.54 14.40
N LYS A 195 -10.74 -18.57 14.93
CA LYS A 195 -11.76 -17.52 14.72
C LYS A 195 -11.27 -16.09 15.00
N LYS A 196 -10.49 -15.89 16.06
CA LYS A 196 -9.90 -14.57 16.40
C LYS A 196 -8.91 -14.11 15.32
N MET A 197 -8.00 -14.99 14.90
CA MET A 197 -6.99 -14.68 13.88
C MET A 197 -7.62 -14.50 12.49
N LEU A 198 -8.59 -15.35 12.12
CA LEU A 198 -9.31 -15.23 10.86
C LEU A 198 -10.04 -13.88 10.76
N LYS A 199 -10.66 -13.40 11.84
CA LYS A 199 -11.27 -12.06 11.87
C LYS A 199 -10.25 -10.95 11.58
N ARG A 200 -9.10 -10.98 12.25
CA ARG A 200 -8.02 -9.99 12.02
C ARG A 200 -7.49 -10.09 10.59
N LEU A 201 -7.34 -11.30 10.06
CA LEU A 201 -6.91 -11.55 8.69
C LEU A 201 -7.90 -10.98 7.67
N VAL A 202 -9.20 -11.21 7.87
CA VAL A 202 -10.26 -10.64 7.02
C VAL A 202 -10.26 -9.12 7.09
N VAL A 203 -10.04 -8.52 8.26
CA VAL A 203 -9.89 -7.06 8.40
C VAL A 203 -8.68 -6.56 7.59
N GLY A 204 -7.51 -7.16 7.77
CA GLY A 204 -6.30 -6.78 7.06
C GLY A 204 -6.41 -6.94 5.53
N MET A 205 -6.95 -8.07 5.06
CA MET A 205 -7.18 -8.31 3.63
C MET A 205 -8.23 -7.33 3.08
N GLY A 206 -9.33 -7.10 3.81
CA GLY A 206 -10.40 -6.19 3.42
C GLY A 206 -9.89 -4.76 3.22
N ILE A 207 -9.04 -4.25 4.12
CA ILE A 207 -8.41 -2.93 3.98
C ILE A 207 -7.59 -2.82 2.69
N HIS A 208 -6.79 -3.84 2.36
CA HIS A 208 -5.99 -3.86 1.14
C HIS A 208 -6.83 -4.01 -0.14
N ILE A 209 -7.90 -4.79 -0.07
CA ILE A 209 -8.88 -4.92 -1.15
C ILE A 209 -9.53 -3.57 -1.42
N PHE A 210 -10.02 -2.89 -0.37
CA PHE A 210 -10.66 -1.58 -0.50
C PHE A 210 -9.71 -0.47 -0.93
N LEU A 211 -8.43 -0.55 -0.54
CA LEU A 211 -7.40 0.32 -1.10
C LEU A 211 -7.36 0.20 -2.63
N GLN A 212 -7.40 -1.01 -3.19
CA GLN A 212 -7.31 -1.21 -4.63
C GLN A 212 -8.61 -0.88 -5.37
N THR A 213 -9.76 -1.25 -4.80
CA THR A 213 -11.07 -0.97 -5.39
C THR A 213 -11.46 0.50 -5.33
N SER A 214 -10.68 1.34 -4.64
CA SER A 214 -10.77 2.80 -4.75
C SER A 214 -10.54 3.33 -6.17
N GLY A 215 -9.93 2.53 -7.06
CA GLY A 215 -9.64 2.96 -8.43
C GLY A 215 -8.27 3.63 -8.60
N ILE A 216 -7.44 3.67 -7.55
CA ILE A 216 -6.10 4.26 -7.60
C ILE A 216 -5.22 3.64 -8.70
N SER A 217 -5.22 2.31 -8.82
CA SER A 217 -4.40 1.60 -9.81
C SER A 217 -4.87 1.85 -11.25
N PRO A 218 -6.17 1.70 -11.59
CA PRO A 218 -6.69 2.08 -12.90
C PRO A 218 -6.43 3.55 -13.28
N ILE A 219 -6.59 4.49 -12.33
CA ILE A 219 -6.34 5.91 -12.59
C ILE A 219 -4.87 6.16 -12.96
N PHE A 220 -3.90 5.55 -12.27
CA PHE A 220 -2.50 5.74 -12.63
C PHE A 220 -2.05 4.90 -13.85
N ALA A 221 -2.70 3.76 -14.10
CA ALA A 221 -2.38 2.92 -15.25
C ALA A 221 -2.95 3.50 -16.56
N PHE A 222 -4.15 4.07 -16.50
CA PHE A 222 -4.94 4.42 -17.68
C PHE A 222 -5.42 5.88 -17.70
N GLY A 223 -5.22 6.62 -16.62
CA GLY A 223 -5.60 8.04 -16.53
C GLY A 223 -4.97 8.89 -17.62
N GLY A 224 -3.77 8.54 -18.09
CA GLY A 224 -3.17 9.19 -19.26
C GLY A 224 -4.08 9.13 -20.48
N MET A 225 -4.66 7.97 -20.79
CA MET A 225 -5.59 7.82 -21.91
C MET A 225 -6.92 8.54 -21.66
N ILE A 226 -7.44 8.47 -20.43
CA ILE A 226 -8.70 9.12 -20.04
C ILE A 226 -8.58 10.65 -20.15
N PHE A 227 -7.48 11.22 -19.68
CA PHE A 227 -7.28 12.67 -19.73
C PHE A 227 -6.73 13.14 -21.08
N GLU A 228 -6.11 12.28 -21.88
CA GLU A 228 -5.82 12.59 -23.28
C GLU A 228 -7.11 12.80 -24.08
N SER A 229 -8.09 11.90 -23.94
CA SER A 229 -9.36 12.01 -24.68
C SER A 229 -10.22 13.21 -24.27
N VAL A 230 -9.99 13.75 -23.07
CA VAL A 230 -10.80 14.84 -22.49
C VAL A 230 -10.11 16.20 -22.58
N LEU A 231 -8.80 16.25 -22.32
CA LEU A 231 -8.01 17.50 -22.22
C LEU A 231 -6.96 17.64 -23.33
N GLY A 232 -6.73 16.60 -24.15
CA GLY A 232 -5.64 16.59 -25.13
C GLY A 232 -4.24 16.58 -24.50
N SER A 233 -4.13 16.23 -23.21
CA SER A 233 -2.83 16.15 -22.52
C SER A 233 -2.83 15.17 -21.34
N GLY A 234 -2.64 13.88 -21.65
CA GLY A 234 -2.62 12.78 -20.71
C GLY A 234 -1.39 12.77 -19.80
N ILE A 235 -0.20 13.02 -20.34
CA ILE A 235 1.05 13.01 -19.56
C ILE A 235 1.09 14.17 -18.55
N ILE A 236 0.65 15.37 -18.95
CA ILE A 236 0.57 16.51 -18.03
C ILE A 236 -0.44 16.22 -16.92
N SER A 237 -1.59 15.63 -17.26
CA SER A 237 -2.59 15.24 -16.27
C SER A 237 -2.06 14.20 -15.28
N LEU A 238 -1.33 13.17 -15.75
CA LEU A 238 -0.67 12.21 -14.86
C LEU A 238 0.42 12.84 -13.98
N LEU A 239 1.15 13.82 -14.51
CA LEU A 239 2.14 14.57 -13.72
C LEU A 239 1.46 15.38 -12.61
N ILE A 240 0.33 16.05 -12.90
CA ILE A 240 -0.47 16.77 -11.90
C ILE A 240 -0.99 15.80 -10.83
N LEU A 241 -1.58 14.67 -11.24
CA LEU A 241 -2.13 13.68 -10.30
C LEU A 241 -1.03 13.04 -9.42
N SER A 242 0.10 12.65 -10.01
CA SER A 242 1.22 12.09 -9.24
C SER A 242 1.87 13.13 -8.32
N GLY A 243 1.93 14.40 -8.74
CA GLY A 243 2.36 15.51 -7.89
C GLY A 243 1.43 15.72 -6.70
N ALA A 244 0.11 15.77 -6.95
CA ALA A 244 -0.89 15.87 -5.88
C ALA A 244 -0.77 14.71 -4.88
N ASN A 245 -0.53 13.48 -5.36
CA ASN A 245 -0.31 12.31 -4.52
C ASN A 245 0.94 12.47 -3.63
N MET A 246 2.07 12.84 -4.23
CA MET A 246 3.34 13.01 -3.53
C MET A 246 3.28 14.13 -2.48
N PHE A 247 2.85 15.33 -2.87
CA PHE A 247 2.85 16.49 -1.98
C PHE A 247 1.81 16.36 -0.85
N SER A 248 0.70 15.66 -1.08
CA SER A 248 -0.30 15.39 -0.04
C SER A 248 0.15 14.30 0.94
N THR A 249 1.04 13.40 0.53
CA THR A 249 1.60 12.38 1.43
C THR A 249 2.49 13.00 2.51
N ILE A 250 3.17 14.12 2.24
CA ILE A 250 4.05 14.82 3.20
C ILE A 250 3.31 15.22 4.49
N PRO A 251 2.21 16.00 4.46
CA PRO A 251 1.45 16.30 5.67
C PRO A 251 0.82 15.04 6.28
N ALA A 252 0.46 14.04 5.47
CA ALA A 252 -0.12 12.78 5.94
C ALA A 252 0.77 12.08 6.99
N LEU A 253 2.10 12.10 6.77
CA LEU A 253 3.09 11.50 7.69
C LEU A 253 2.93 11.98 9.15
N PHE A 254 2.51 13.24 9.34
CA PHE A 254 2.29 13.82 10.67
C PHE A 254 0.85 13.59 11.18
N LEU A 255 -0.12 13.49 10.27
CA LEU A 255 -1.52 13.31 10.62
C LEU A 255 -1.81 11.91 11.17
N PHE A 256 -1.09 10.88 10.73
CA PHE A 256 -1.29 9.50 11.18
C PHE A 256 -1.21 9.35 12.70
N ASP A 257 -0.21 9.98 13.30
CA ASP A 257 0.02 9.94 14.75
C ASP A 257 -0.76 11.04 15.50
N LYS A 258 -1.26 12.08 14.81
CA LYS A 258 -2.09 13.12 15.42
C LYS A 258 -3.59 12.77 15.48
N ILE A 259 -4.19 12.33 14.37
CA ILE A 259 -5.64 12.10 14.25
C ILE A 259 -6.02 10.64 14.55
N GLY A 260 -5.15 9.70 14.19
CA GLY A 260 -5.43 8.26 14.29
C GLY A 260 -5.84 7.64 12.96
N ARG A 261 -5.71 6.31 12.89
CA ARG A 261 -5.83 5.55 11.63
C ARG A 261 -7.28 5.46 11.19
N ARG A 262 -8.19 5.11 12.12
CA ARG A 262 -9.61 4.88 11.83
C ARG A 262 -10.30 6.16 11.37
N ASN A 263 -10.06 7.25 12.09
CA ASN A 263 -10.69 8.54 11.79
C ASN A 263 -10.25 9.10 10.43
N LEU A 264 -8.96 8.95 10.08
CA LEU A 264 -8.45 9.38 8.77
C LEU A 264 -8.99 8.54 7.61
N LEU A 265 -9.08 7.22 7.78
CA LEU A 265 -9.68 6.34 6.76
C LEU A 265 -11.14 6.70 6.47
N ILE A 266 -11.92 7.03 7.51
CA ILE A 266 -13.32 7.44 7.36
C ILE A 266 -13.42 8.83 6.72
N PHE A 267 -12.77 9.84 7.30
CA PHE A 267 -12.90 11.24 6.84
C PHE A 267 -12.43 11.40 5.39
N CYS A 268 -11.23 10.92 5.08
CA CYS A 268 -10.72 11.01 3.72
C CYS A 268 -11.40 10.00 2.77
N GLY A 269 -11.91 8.87 3.28
CA GLY A 269 -12.72 7.96 2.48
C GLY A 269 -14.00 8.63 1.96
N LEU A 270 -14.68 9.45 2.78
CA LEU A 270 -15.80 10.28 2.32
C LEU A 270 -15.37 11.32 1.28
N GLY A 271 -14.18 11.92 1.45
CA GLY A 271 -13.60 12.81 0.45
C GLY A 271 -13.31 12.12 -0.90
N MET A 272 -12.88 10.86 -0.88
CA MET A 272 -12.71 10.04 -2.08
C MET A 272 -14.04 9.77 -2.79
N VAL A 273 -15.11 9.47 -2.03
CA VAL A 273 -16.48 9.32 -2.58
C VAL A 273 -16.90 10.61 -3.29
N LEU A 274 -16.69 11.76 -2.65
CA LEU A 274 -17.01 13.07 -3.22
C LEU A 274 -16.24 13.29 -4.53
N GLY A 275 -14.92 13.07 -4.55
CA GLY A 275 -14.10 13.24 -5.76
C GLY A 275 -14.55 12.35 -6.92
N HIS A 276 -14.85 11.07 -6.66
CA HIS A 276 -15.34 10.15 -7.69
C HIS A 276 -16.73 10.54 -8.23
N PHE A 277 -17.68 10.87 -7.35
CA PHE A 277 -19.02 11.25 -7.79
C PHE A 277 -19.03 12.59 -8.51
N MET A 278 -18.17 13.54 -8.10
CA MET A 278 -17.96 14.78 -8.85
C MET A 278 -17.37 14.50 -10.24
N ALA A 279 -16.32 13.68 -10.36
CA ALA A 279 -15.74 13.33 -11.65
C ALA A 279 -16.78 12.63 -12.56
N ALA A 280 -17.56 11.68 -12.01
CA ALA A 280 -18.60 10.96 -12.73
C ALA A 280 -19.73 11.88 -13.23
N THR A 281 -20.22 12.76 -12.36
CA THR A 281 -21.30 13.71 -12.69
C THR A 281 -20.85 14.71 -13.76
N VAL A 282 -19.65 15.28 -13.61
CA VAL A 282 -19.09 16.22 -14.60
C VAL A 282 -18.89 15.54 -15.95
N PHE A 283 -18.36 14.30 -15.99
CA PHE A 283 -18.25 13.54 -17.24
C PHE A 283 -19.62 13.37 -17.89
N ARG A 284 -20.61 12.94 -17.10
CA ARG A 284 -21.97 12.65 -17.60
C ARG A 284 -22.68 13.87 -18.17
N THR A 285 -22.50 15.05 -17.55
CA THR A 285 -23.21 16.27 -17.97
C THR A 285 -22.43 17.12 -18.97
N GLY A 286 -21.10 17.04 -18.95
CA GLY A 286 -20.21 17.93 -19.69
C GLY A 286 -19.48 17.29 -20.87
N CYS A 287 -19.60 15.97 -21.05
CA CYS A 287 -19.00 15.24 -22.16
C CYS A 287 -20.06 14.46 -22.93
N THR A 288 -19.95 14.50 -24.25
CA THR A 288 -20.72 13.67 -25.18
C THR A 288 -19.81 12.63 -25.79
N VAL A 289 -20.20 11.37 -25.71
CA VAL A 289 -19.49 10.26 -26.33
C VAL A 289 -20.11 10.00 -27.70
N VAL A 290 -19.33 10.21 -28.76
CA VAL A 290 -19.74 9.96 -30.15
C VAL A 290 -19.15 8.63 -30.59
N LYS A 291 -20.01 7.64 -30.84
CA LYS A 291 -19.61 6.34 -31.38
C LYS A 291 -19.80 6.35 -32.89
N THR A 292 -18.71 6.26 -33.65
CA THR A 292 -18.74 6.08 -35.09
C THR A 292 -18.92 4.60 -35.39
N ILE A 293 -20.08 4.24 -35.96
CA ILE A 293 -20.43 2.86 -36.28
C ILE A 293 -20.33 2.67 -37.80
N VAL A 294 -19.52 1.70 -38.24
CA VAL A 294 -19.47 1.23 -39.63
C VAL A 294 -19.80 -0.27 -39.60
N ASP A 295 -20.76 -0.72 -40.42
CA ASP A 295 -21.16 -2.13 -40.52
C ASP A 295 -21.50 -2.81 -39.18
N LYS A 296 -22.20 -2.09 -38.29
CA LYS A 296 -22.56 -2.53 -36.93
C LYS A 296 -21.36 -2.75 -35.98
N ILE A 297 -20.16 -2.32 -36.38
CA ILE A 297 -18.95 -2.33 -35.55
C ILE A 297 -18.64 -0.89 -35.14
N VAL A 298 -18.41 -0.67 -33.85
CA VAL A 298 -17.92 0.63 -33.36
C VAL A 298 -16.46 0.76 -33.80
N VAL A 299 -16.19 1.68 -34.73
CA VAL A 299 -14.85 1.88 -35.32
C VAL A 299 -14.07 2.94 -34.54
N HIS A 300 -14.75 3.99 -34.08
CA HIS A 300 -14.15 5.05 -33.27
C HIS A 300 -15.10 5.51 -32.16
N GLU A 301 -14.58 5.71 -30.96
CA GLU A 301 -15.29 6.33 -29.84
C GLU A 301 -14.58 7.63 -29.48
N ASP A 302 -15.15 8.74 -29.95
CA ASP A 302 -14.61 10.08 -29.70
C ASP A 302 -15.36 10.71 -28.52
N VAL A 303 -14.60 11.15 -27.52
CA VAL A 303 -15.15 11.87 -26.37
C VAL A 303 -15.02 13.36 -26.64
N ASN A 304 -16.14 14.01 -26.94
CA ASN A 304 -16.17 15.47 -27.06
C ASN A 304 -16.63 16.07 -25.73
N CYS A 305 -15.68 16.64 -24.99
CA CYS A 305 -15.96 17.35 -23.74
C CYS A 305 -15.91 18.85 -23.96
N GLY A 306 -16.82 19.59 -23.33
CA GLY A 306 -16.60 21.02 -23.15
C GLY A 306 -15.29 21.24 -22.40
N SER A 307 -14.47 22.23 -22.78
CA SER A 307 -13.16 22.46 -22.14
C SER A 307 -13.25 22.62 -20.62
N TYR A 308 -14.36 23.16 -20.12
CA TYR A 308 -14.65 23.28 -18.68
C TYR A 308 -14.85 21.92 -18.00
N ALA A 309 -15.49 20.96 -18.67
CA ALA A 309 -15.81 19.65 -18.12
C ALA A 309 -14.53 18.85 -17.87
N GLY A 310 -13.59 18.90 -18.81
CA GLY A 310 -12.30 18.22 -18.66
C GLY A 310 -11.49 18.71 -17.47
N VAL A 311 -11.42 20.03 -17.30
CA VAL A 311 -10.69 20.65 -16.19
C VAL A 311 -11.35 20.32 -14.86
N LEU A 312 -12.69 20.39 -14.78
CA LEU A 312 -13.43 20.05 -13.57
C LEU A 312 -13.30 18.57 -13.17
N MET A 313 -13.25 17.66 -14.15
CA MET A 313 -12.97 16.24 -13.87
C MET A 313 -11.56 16.01 -13.34
N LEU A 314 -10.56 16.72 -13.88
CA LEU A 314 -9.20 16.66 -13.36
C LEU A 314 -9.15 17.19 -11.93
N ILE A 315 -9.81 18.31 -11.62
CA ILE A 315 -9.90 18.86 -10.27
C ILE A 315 -10.57 17.86 -9.31
N ALA A 316 -11.70 17.26 -9.71
CA ALA A 316 -12.38 16.25 -8.92
C ALA A 316 -11.50 15.01 -8.64
N THR A 317 -10.73 14.59 -9.64
CA THR A 317 -9.77 13.48 -9.50
C THR A 317 -8.59 13.87 -8.61
N VAL A 318 -8.11 15.12 -8.66
CA VAL A 318 -7.10 15.65 -7.74
C VAL A 318 -7.63 15.63 -6.30
N ILE A 319 -8.86 16.04 -6.04
CA ILE A 319 -9.48 15.97 -4.71
C ILE A 319 -9.48 14.53 -4.19
N TYR A 320 -9.91 13.59 -5.03
CA TYR A 320 -9.85 12.16 -4.72
C TYR A 320 -8.42 11.71 -4.34
N ILE A 321 -7.41 12.06 -5.17
CA ILE A 321 -6.01 11.68 -4.93
C ILE A 321 -5.47 12.28 -3.64
N ILE A 322 -5.78 13.54 -3.34
CA ILE A 322 -5.36 14.20 -2.09
C ILE A 322 -5.94 13.44 -0.90
N CYS A 323 -7.23 13.13 -0.91
CA CYS A 323 -7.87 12.35 0.15
C CYS A 323 -7.26 10.94 0.28
N PHE A 324 -7.01 10.26 -0.84
CA PHE A 324 -6.35 8.96 -0.84
C PHE A 324 -4.95 9.03 -0.20
N ALA A 325 -4.14 10.02 -0.58
CA ALA A 325 -2.78 10.21 -0.09
C ALA A 325 -2.74 10.55 1.41
N LEU A 326 -3.72 11.32 1.90
CA LEU A 326 -3.84 11.69 3.31
C LEU A 326 -4.25 10.54 4.23
N SER A 327 -4.75 9.42 3.69
CA SER A 327 -5.12 8.26 4.52
C SER A 327 -4.83 6.91 3.87
N TRP A 328 -5.67 6.43 2.95
CA TRP A 328 -5.69 5.07 2.43
C TRP A 328 -4.35 4.62 1.84
N GLY A 329 -3.62 5.53 1.19
CA GLY A 329 -2.32 5.20 0.56
C GLY A 329 -1.27 4.65 1.53
N ALA A 330 -1.22 5.15 2.77
CA ALA A 330 -0.25 4.71 3.78
C ALA A 330 -0.90 3.88 4.89
N ILE A 331 -2.05 4.32 5.39
CA ILE A 331 -2.67 3.73 6.57
C ILE A 331 -2.99 2.26 6.34
N CYS A 332 -3.35 1.84 5.12
CA CYS A 332 -3.65 0.44 4.87
C CYS A 332 -2.45 -0.49 5.14
N TRP A 333 -1.24 -0.07 4.75
CA TRP A 333 0.00 -0.81 5.00
C TRP A 333 0.41 -0.75 6.48
N ILE A 334 0.26 0.43 7.10
CA ILE A 334 0.54 0.63 8.53
C ILE A 334 -0.38 -0.26 9.38
N TYR A 335 -1.68 -0.20 9.11
CA TYR A 335 -2.72 -0.91 9.83
C TYR A 335 -2.54 -2.42 9.70
N ALA A 336 -2.28 -2.94 8.50
CA ALA A 336 -1.99 -4.36 8.31
C ALA A 336 -0.76 -4.83 9.10
N ALA A 337 0.26 -3.99 9.29
CA ALA A 337 1.43 -4.33 10.11
C ALA A 337 1.16 -4.21 11.63
N GLU A 338 0.21 -3.38 12.04
CA GLU A 338 -0.11 -3.12 13.45
C GLU A 338 -1.07 -4.17 14.04
N ILE A 339 -1.99 -4.75 13.26
CA ILE A 339 -3.09 -5.60 13.79
C ILE A 339 -2.73 -7.07 14.09
N PHE A 340 -1.55 -7.54 13.70
CA PHE A 340 -1.17 -8.96 13.86
C PHE A 340 -0.13 -9.18 14.97
N PRO A 341 -0.30 -10.22 15.81
CA PRO A 341 0.68 -10.60 16.83
C PRO A 341 1.98 -11.14 16.18
N LEU A 342 3.13 -11.05 16.87
CA LEU A 342 4.46 -11.35 16.28
C LEU A 342 4.56 -12.80 15.77
N ASN A 343 3.92 -13.76 16.45
CA ASN A 343 3.97 -15.19 16.16
C ASN A 343 3.34 -15.59 14.80
N VAL A 344 2.50 -14.73 14.22
CA VAL A 344 1.83 -14.96 12.93
C VAL A 344 1.97 -13.79 11.96
N ARG A 345 2.52 -12.65 12.39
CA ARG A 345 2.58 -11.40 11.61
C ARG A 345 3.13 -11.58 10.21
N ALA A 346 4.25 -12.29 10.04
CA ALA A 346 4.84 -12.50 8.72
C ALA A 346 3.89 -13.27 7.78
N ARG A 347 3.24 -14.33 8.26
CA ARG A 347 2.27 -15.10 7.48
C ARG A 347 1.05 -14.25 7.14
N ALA A 348 0.48 -13.56 8.12
CA ALA A 348 -0.69 -12.73 7.92
C ALA A 348 -0.43 -11.57 6.94
N MET A 349 0.70 -10.86 7.09
CA MET A 349 1.09 -9.78 6.18
C MET A 349 1.35 -10.27 4.74
N SER A 350 1.81 -11.51 4.57
CA SER A 350 1.93 -12.11 3.24
C SER A 350 0.56 -12.28 2.58
N PHE A 351 -0.46 -12.77 3.31
CA PHE A 351 -1.83 -12.85 2.80
C PHE A 351 -2.46 -11.49 2.51
N THR A 352 -2.28 -10.48 3.37
CA THR A 352 -2.82 -9.14 3.11
C THR A 352 -2.14 -8.50 1.90
N THR A 353 -0.82 -8.62 1.78
CA THR A 353 -0.06 -8.13 0.61
C THR A 353 -0.45 -8.88 -0.67
N ALA A 354 -0.65 -10.20 -0.60
CA ALA A 354 -1.14 -10.97 -1.74
C ALA A 354 -2.55 -10.54 -2.15
N SER A 355 -3.45 -10.28 -1.20
CA SER A 355 -4.82 -9.81 -1.51
C SER A 355 -4.82 -8.46 -2.23
N HIS A 356 -3.89 -7.57 -1.89
CA HIS A 356 -3.67 -6.32 -2.59
C HIS A 356 -3.29 -6.55 -4.05
N TRP A 357 -2.25 -7.35 -4.30
CA TRP A 357 -1.78 -7.62 -5.67
C TRP A 357 -2.77 -8.44 -6.49
N PHE A 358 -3.52 -9.33 -5.86
CA PHE A 358 -4.63 -10.02 -6.50
C PHE A 358 -5.70 -9.04 -6.96
N MET A 359 -6.07 -8.07 -6.12
CA MET A 359 -6.98 -7.01 -6.55
C MET A 359 -6.38 -6.11 -7.63
N CYS A 360 -5.07 -5.87 -7.67
CA CYS A 360 -4.43 -5.19 -8.81
C CYS A 360 -4.62 -5.95 -10.13
N ILE A 361 -4.65 -7.30 -10.11
CA ILE A 361 -4.95 -8.11 -11.29
C ILE A 361 -6.39 -7.87 -11.74
N ILE A 362 -7.35 -7.93 -10.81
CA ILE A 362 -8.76 -7.70 -11.12
C ILE A 362 -8.97 -6.27 -11.64
N MET A 363 -8.37 -5.28 -10.99
CA MET A 363 -8.49 -3.87 -11.39
C MET A 363 -7.88 -3.58 -12.76
N ALA A 364 -6.96 -4.42 -13.27
CA ALA A 364 -6.43 -4.26 -14.62
C ALA A 364 -7.49 -4.46 -15.72
N TYR A 365 -8.55 -5.23 -15.42
CA TYR A 365 -9.68 -5.45 -16.33
C TYR A 365 -10.75 -4.34 -16.25
N MET A 366 -10.56 -3.30 -15.42
CA MET A 366 -11.54 -2.22 -15.29
C MET A 366 -11.75 -1.42 -16.59
N LEU A 367 -10.79 -1.42 -17.52
CA LEU A 367 -10.97 -0.81 -18.83
C LEU A 367 -12.08 -1.48 -19.66
N GLU A 368 -12.26 -2.79 -19.52
CA GLU A 368 -13.31 -3.52 -20.24
C GLU A 368 -14.71 -3.12 -19.75
N LEU A 369 -14.83 -2.49 -18.58
CA LEU A 369 -16.08 -1.92 -18.09
C LEU A 369 -16.39 -0.55 -18.72
N ILE A 370 -15.42 0.13 -19.34
CA ILE A 370 -15.70 1.42 -20.00
C ILE A 370 -16.70 1.24 -21.16
N GLU A 371 -16.60 0.15 -21.92
CA GLU A 371 -17.52 -0.12 -23.03
C GLU A 371 -18.99 -0.25 -22.60
N PRO A 372 -19.35 -1.09 -21.59
CA PRO A 372 -20.74 -1.28 -21.17
C PRO A 372 -21.31 -0.17 -20.28
N ILE A 373 -20.50 0.45 -19.39
CA ILE A 373 -21.01 1.43 -18.41
C ILE A 373 -20.45 2.85 -18.57
N GLY A 374 -19.56 3.06 -19.54
CA GLY A 374 -18.93 4.35 -19.80
C GLY A 374 -17.91 4.76 -18.71
N VAL A 375 -17.11 5.78 -19.03
CA VAL A 375 -16.15 6.37 -18.07
C VAL A 375 -16.86 6.85 -16.80
N HIS A 376 -17.98 7.57 -16.95
CA HIS A 376 -18.79 8.02 -15.81
C HIS A 376 -19.28 6.86 -14.92
N GLY A 377 -19.70 5.73 -15.51
CA GLY A 377 -20.13 4.55 -14.76
C GLY A 377 -18.99 3.94 -13.95
N VAL A 378 -17.78 3.89 -14.51
CA VAL A 378 -16.58 3.43 -13.79
C VAL A 378 -16.26 4.34 -12.60
N PHE A 379 -16.34 5.67 -12.75
CA PHE A 379 -16.16 6.59 -11.63
C PHE A 379 -17.25 6.46 -10.55
N TYR A 380 -18.53 6.25 -10.94
CA TYR A 380 -19.59 5.94 -9.96
C TYR A 380 -19.35 4.61 -9.23
N LEU A 381 -18.85 3.59 -9.94
CA LEU A 381 -18.49 2.31 -9.34
C LEU A 381 -17.39 2.49 -8.29
N PHE A 382 -16.30 3.19 -8.62
CA PHE A 382 -15.23 3.46 -7.66
C PHE A 382 -15.72 4.28 -6.46
N GLY A 383 -16.53 5.32 -6.68
CA GLY A 383 -17.13 6.08 -5.57
C GLY A 383 -18.01 5.22 -4.66
N SER A 384 -18.79 4.30 -5.24
CA SER A 384 -19.64 3.37 -4.48
C SER A 384 -18.80 2.36 -3.67
N LEU A 385 -17.71 1.86 -4.26
CA LEU A 385 -16.76 0.97 -3.57
C LEU A 385 -16.01 1.71 -2.45
N CYS A 386 -15.67 2.98 -2.63
CA CYS A 386 -15.12 3.83 -1.58
C CYS A 386 -16.12 4.04 -0.43
N LEU A 387 -17.42 4.18 -0.73
CA LEU A 387 -18.44 4.30 0.30
C LEU A 387 -18.56 3.00 1.11
N LEU A 388 -18.55 1.83 0.44
CA LEU A 388 -18.50 0.54 1.11
C LEU A 388 -17.24 0.37 1.95
N ALA A 389 -16.10 0.90 1.48
CA ALA A 389 -14.85 0.92 2.22
C ALA A 389 -14.96 1.72 3.53
N VAL A 390 -15.61 2.89 3.49
CA VAL A 390 -15.90 3.70 4.70
C VAL A 390 -16.79 2.94 5.68
N VAL A 391 -17.86 2.30 5.19
CA VAL A 391 -18.75 1.47 6.02
C VAL A 391 -17.98 0.31 6.65
N PHE A 392 -17.14 -0.38 5.88
CA PHE A 392 -16.29 -1.46 6.37
C PHE A 392 -15.37 -0.99 7.50
N VAL A 393 -14.66 0.12 7.32
CA VAL A 393 -13.76 0.68 8.34
C VAL A 393 -14.55 1.08 9.58
N TYR A 394 -15.71 1.73 9.40
CA TYR A 394 -16.55 2.15 10.50
C TYR A 394 -17.00 0.97 11.37
N LEU A 395 -17.35 -0.16 10.77
CA LEU A 395 -17.88 -1.34 11.47
C LEU A 395 -16.79 -2.26 12.02
N LEU A 396 -15.71 -2.51 11.28
CA LEU A 396 -14.81 -3.64 11.55
C LEU A 396 -13.40 -3.25 11.98
N CYS A 397 -13.00 -1.99 11.81
CA CYS A 397 -11.63 -1.55 12.10
C CYS A 397 -11.57 -0.79 13.45
N PRO A 398 -10.97 -1.35 14.51
CA PRO A 398 -10.61 -0.59 15.71
C PRO A 398 -9.52 0.45 15.44
N GLU A 399 -9.36 1.42 16.35
CA GLU A 399 -8.25 2.38 16.32
C GLU A 399 -6.97 1.73 16.87
N THR A 400 -5.83 1.95 16.20
CA THR A 400 -4.53 1.35 16.54
C THR A 400 -3.50 2.38 17.00
N LYS A 401 -3.83 3.68 16.91
CA LYS A 401 -2.93 4.77 17.30
C LYS A 401 -2.46 4.64 18.75
N GLY A 402 -1.15 4.61 18.94
CA GLY A 402 -0.50 4.66 20.25
C GLY A 402 -0.53 3.33 21.02
N VAL A 403 -1.03 2.25 20.40
CA VAL A 403 -1.04 0.91 20.99
C VAL A 403 0.30 0.21 20.73
N LEU A 404 0.85 -0.46 21.74
CA LEU A 404 2.02 -1.33 21.56
C LEU A 404 1.67 -2.50 20.63
N LEU A 405 2.65 -3.08 19.92
CA LEU A 405 2.32 -4.20 19.02
C LEU A 405 1.91 -5.44 19.82
N GLU A 406 2.38 -5.49 21.06
CA GLU A 406 2.19 -6.54 22.03
C GLU A 406 0.76 -6.47 22.61
N ASP A 407 0.20 -5.28 22.81
CA ASP A 407 -1.14 -5.07 23.41
C ASP A 407 -2.29 -5.11 22.39
N ILE A 408 -1.99 -5.29 21.10
CA ILE A 408 -3.02 -5.21 20.05
C ILE A 408 -4.10 -6.28 20.19
N GLU A 409 -3.77 -7.37 20.87
CA GLU A 409 -4.69 -8.49 21.03
C GLU A 409 -5.91 -8.11 21.84
N GLU A 410 -5.68 -7.38 22.93
CA GLU A 410 -6.70 -6.90 23.86
C GLU A 410 -7.68 -5.95 23.16
N VAL A 411 -7.17 -5.07 22.30
CA VAL A 411 -8.01 -4.14 21.53
C VAL A 411 -9.04 -4.89 20.69
N PHE A 412 -8.66 -5.99 20.04
CA PHE A 412 -9.58 -6.78 19.23
C PHE A 412 -10.53 -7.67 20.05
N ASP A 413 -10.12 -8.10 21.24
CA ASP A 413 -10.96 -8.89 22.14
C ASP A 413 -12.04 -8.03 22.81
N ASP A 414 -11.70 -6.79 23.15
CA ASP A 414 -12.63 -5.81 23.74
C ASP A 414 -13.49 -5.07 22.71
N PHE A 415 -13.08 -5.08 21.44
CA PHE A 415 -13.85 -4.46 20.35
C PHE A 415 -15.16 -5.22 20.09
N LYS A 416 -16.23 -4.81 20.78
CA LYS A 416 -17.60 -5.25 20.52
C LYS A 416 -18.30 -4.22 19.63
N MET A 417 -18.95 -4.69 18.56
CA MET A 417 -19.76 -3.87 17.62
C MET A 417 -20.79 -2.94 18.32
N LYS A 418 -21.20 -3.27 19.55
CA LYS A 418 -22.13 -2.49 20.39
C LYS A 418 -21.46 -1.53 21.38
N ASP A 419 -20.22 -1.76 21.77
CA ASP A 419 -19.49 -0.94 22.77
C ASP A 419 -18.34 -0.21 22.07
N ARG A 420 -18.68 0.93 21.46
CA ARG A 420 -17.79 1.83 20.72
C ARG A 420 -16.83 2.56 21.65
N ARG A 421 -15.87 1.86 22.25
CA ARG A 421 -14.92 2.40 23.23
C ARG A 421 -13.59 2.74 22.56
N ILE A 422 -13.11 3.97 22.75
CA ILE A 422 -11.78 4.39 22.33
C ILE A 422 -10.82 3.98 23.45
N VAL A 423 -9.94 3.02 23.18
CA VAL A 423 -8.88 2.62 24.12
C VAL A 423 -7.72 3.60 23.95
N VAL A 424 -7.43 4.41 24.98
CA VAL A 424 -6.28 5.32 25.01
C VAL A 424 -5.29 4.78 26.02
N ALA A 425 -4.17 4.20 25.56
CA ALA A 425 -3.06 3.86 26.45
C ALA A 425 -2.41 5.15 27.00
N ARG A 426 -2.46 5.35 28.31
CA ARG A 426 -1.75 6.44 29.00
C ARG A 426 -0.55 5.92 29.78
N LYS A 427 0.55 6.68 29.76
CA LYS A 427 1.78 6.40 30.51
C LYS A 427 1.65 7.01 31.91
N THR A 428 1.55 6.19 32.96
CA THR A 428 1.66 6.66 34.35
C THR A 428 3.12 6.87 34.76
N LYS A 429 3.37 7.81 35.67
CA LYS A 429 4.71 8.32 36.02
C LYS A 429 5.56 7.35 36.84
N ASP A 430 5.01 6.28 37.38
CA ASP A 430 5.74 5.31 38.20
C ASP A 430 5.71 3.93 37.55
N TYR A 431 6.91 3.41 37.30
CA TYR A 431 7.28 2.05 36.87
C TYR A 431 6.14 1.10 36.45
N GLY A 432 6.02 0.89 35.14
CA GLY A 432 5.13 -0.10 34.52
C GLY A 432 4.03 0.56 33.68
N LEU A 433 3.93 0.16 32.40
CA LEU A 433 2.73 0.46 31.59
C LEU A 433 1.57 -0.28 32.24
N LYS A 434 0.73 0.42 33.01
CA LYS A 434 -0.63 -0.04 33.28
C LYS A 434 -1.55 0.55 32.22
N ILE A 435 -2.23 -0.30 31.48
CA ILE A 435 -3.34 0.07 30.61
C ILE A 435 -4.47 0.56 31.52
N GLU A 436 -4.59 1.86 31.71
CA GLU A 436 -5.81 2.44 32.29
C GLU A 436 -6.87 2.58 31.19
N PHE A 437 -7.92 1.78 31.30
CA PHE A 437 -9.11 1.90 30.47
C PHE A 437 -9.82 3.23 30.77
N SER A 438 -9.57 4.27 29.98
CA SER A 438 -10.34 5.51 30.11
C SER A 438 -11.62 5.42 29.30
N TYR A 439 -12.74 5.25 30.00
CA TYR A 439 -14.08 5.25 29.44
C TYR A 439 -14.48 6.66 29.02
N ILE A 440 -14.26 7.04 27.77
CA ILE A 440 -14.90 8.24 27.22
C ILE A 440 -16.35 7.84 26.93
N HIS A 441 -17.25 8.16 27.85
CA HIS A 441 -18.67 8.25 27.55
C HIS A 441 -18.84 9.33 26.47
N THR A 442 -19.02 8.91 25.22
CA THR A 442 -19.58 9.80 24.21
C THR A 442 -20.98 10.16 24.70
N VAL A 443 -21.14 11.41 25.10
CA VAL A 443 -22.39 12.02 25.52
C VAL A 443 -23.45 11.76 24.45
N LYS A 444 -24.67 11.45 24.92
CA LYS A 444 -25.89 11.16 24.15
C LYS A 444 -26.11 12.09 22.96
#